data_AF-A0A3D2UVY9-F1
#
_entry.id   AF-A0A3D2UVY9-F1
#
_cell.length_a   1.000
_cell.length_b   1.000
_cell.length_c   1.000
_cell.angle_alpha   90.00
_cell.angle_beta   90.00
_cell.angle_gamma   90.00
#
_symmetry.space_group_name_H-M   'P 1'
#
loop_
_entity.id
_entity.type
_entity.pdbx_description
1 polymer ?
#
loop_
_entity_poly.entity_id
_entity_poly.type
_entity_poly.pdbx_seq_one_letter_code
_entity_poly.pdbx_strand_id
1 'polypeptide(L)'
;IALNQVTFAIYNNRTFFLIYSSEDYVEMAKAKGLPAREVERKYILRPTLPTNITNFAFLLIGVWGGAPIFEGVFNWPGLGRTTLIAAGLFDTPVIVGTTVIFAYLLALTVFLLDFVYALVDPRVKIGSEGSSQ
;
A
#
# COMPACT_ATOMS: atom_id res chain seq x y z
N ILE A 1 -6.59 5.08 -15.64
CA ILE A 1 -6.77 4.38 -14.34
C ILE A 1 -5.74 4.84 -13.32
N ALA A 2 -4.43 4.73 -13.59
CA ALA A 2 -3.37 5.20 -12.67
C ALA A 2 -3.49 6.69 -12.27
N LEU A 3 -3.82 7.58 -13.21
CA LEU A 3 -4.00 9.01 -12.91
C LEU A 3 -5.14 9.28 -11.91
N ASN A 4 -6.24 8.52 -12.00
CA ASN A 4 -7.35 8.62 -11.04
C ASN A 4 -6.90 8.18 -9.64
N GLN A 5 -6.14 7.08 -9.55
CA GLN A 5 -5.62 6.57 -8.28
C GLN A 5 -4.62 7.54 -7.62
N VAL A 6 -3.76 8.19 -8.40
CA VAL A 6 -2.82 9.21 -7.89
C VAL A 6 -3.59 10.40 -7.31
N THR A 7 -4.60 10.89 -8.04
CA THR A 7 -5.45 11.98 -7.57
C THR A 7 -6.16 11.61 -6.26
N PHE A 8 -6.78 10.42 -6.19
CA PHE A 8 -7.44 9.94 -4.98
C PHE A 8 -6.47 9.79 -3.79
N ALA A 9 -5.26 9.29 -4.02
CA ALA A 9 -4.22 9.16 -2.99
C ALA A 9 -3.76 10.53 -2.44
N ILE A 10 -3.60 11.54 -3.30
CA ILE A 10 -3.25 12.91 -2.87
C ILE A 10 -4.37 13.50 -2.02
N TYR A 11 -5.63 13.37 -2.45
CA TYR A 11 -6.78 13.83 -1.68
C TYR A 11 -6.84 13.16 -0.30
N ASN A 12 -6.68 11.84 -0.24
CA ASN A 12 -6.68 11.11 1.03
C ASN A 12 -5.55 11.56 1.96
N ASN A 13 -4.32 11.67 1.48
CA ASN A 13 -3.19 12.13 2.28
C ASN A 13 -3.43 13.54 2.86
N ARG A 14 -3.99 14.44 2.05
CA ARG A 14 -4.34 15.78 2.52
C ARG A 14 -5.45 15.76 3.57
N THR A 15 -6.51 14.98 3.35
CA THR A 15 -7.62 14.83 4.31
C THR A 15 -7.15 14.24 5.63
N PHE A 16 -6.33 13.17 5.59
CA PHE A 16 -5.75 12.60 6.81
C PHE A 16 -4.84 13.60 7.52
N PHE A 17 -4.00 14.35 6.81
CA PHE A 17 -3.19 15.40 7.43
C PHE A 17 -4.04 16.47 8.13
N LEU A 18 -5.14 16.91 7.51
CA LEU A 18 -6.05 17.90 8.10
C LEU A 18 -6.74 17.36 9.37
N ILE A 19 -7.22 16.11 9.34
CA ILE A 19 -7.87 15.48 10.51
C ILE A 19 -6.86 15.33 11.65
N TYR A 20 -5.70 14.72 11.37
CA TYR A 20 -4.68 14.47 12.39
C TYR A 20 -4.04 15.75 12.93
N SER A 21 -3.97 16.82 12.13
CA SER A 21 -3.45 18.13 12.58
C SER A 21 -4.42 18.88 13.49
N SER A 22 -5.70 18.53 13.48
CA SER A 22 -6.75 19.15 14.29
C SER A 22 -7.11 18.33 15.52
N GLU A 23 -6.41 17.24 15.79
CA GLU A 23 -6.66 16.40 16.96
C GLU A 23 -5.98 16.97 18.23
N ASP A 24 -6.70 16.90 19.35
CA ASP A 24 -6.37 17.53 20.64
C ASP A 24 -4.95 17.19 21.16
N TYR A 25 -4.39 16.04 20.78
CA TYR A 25 -3.03 15.65 21.17
C TYR A 25 -1.92 16.48 20.50
N VAL A 26 -2.16 17.05 19.32
CA VAL A 26 -1.21 17.96 18.65
C VAL A 26 -1.21 19.31 19.36
N GLU A 27 -2.38 19.76 19.82
CA GLU A 27 -2.54 21.02 20.54
C GLU A 27 -1.96 20.93 21.96
N MET A 28 -2.12 19.78 22.64
CA MET A 28 -1.43 19.44 23.90
C MET A 28 0.09 19.39 23.74
N ALA A 29 0.60 18.83 22.63
CA ALA A 29 2.04 18.76 22.35
C ALA A 29 2.64 20.14 22.05
N LYS A 30 1.89 21.03 21.37
CA LYS A 30 2.26 22.44 21.16
C LYS A 30 2.24 23.21 22.49
N ALA A 31 1.24 23.00 23.33
CA ALA A 31 1.14 23.61 24.66
C ALA A 31 2.28 23.18 25.59
N LYS A 32 2.84 21.98 25.39
CA LYS A 32 4.05 21.50 26.10
C LYS A 32 5.37 22.13 25.61
N GLY A 33 5.37 22.94 24.56
CA GLY A 33 6.57 23.64 24.06
C GLY A 33 7.58 22.74 23.33
N LEU A 34 7.14 21.57 22.85
CA LEU A 34 8.00 20.65 22.10
C LEU A 34 8.41 21.26 20.74
N PRO A 35 9.66 21.04 20.28
CA PRO A 35 10.12 21.56 19.00
C PRO A 35 9.27 20.98 17.87
N ALA A 36 8.88 21.83 16.91
CA ALA A 36 7.94 21.48 15.83
C ALA A 36 8.33 20.20 15.06
N ARG A 37 9.63 19.93 14.92
CA ARG A 37 10.18 18.70 14.31
C ARG A 37 9.86 17.42 15.08
N GLU A 38 9.81 17.45 16.41
CA GLU A 38 9.44 16.29 17.22
C GLU A 38 7.93 16.06 17.21
N VAL A 39 7.13 17.13 17.20
CA VAL A 39 5.67 17.05 17.07
C VAL A 39 5.30 16.42 15.72
N GLU A 40 5.91 16.90 14.63
CA GLU A 40 5.68 16.37 13.29
C GLU A 40 6.08 14.89 13.18
N ARG A 41 7.31 14.53 13.60
CA ARG A 41 7.82 13.15 13.44
C ARG A 41 7.17 12.13 14.38
N LYS A 42 6.85 12.51 15.61
CA LYS A 42 6.39 11.58 16.66
C LYS A 42 4.88 11.59 16.86
N TYR A 43 4.21 12.72 16.66
CA TYR A 43 2.78 12.88 16.92
C TYR A 43 1.93 12.93 15.65
N ILE A 44 2.48 13.32 14.49
CA ILE A 44 1.71 13.40 13.22
C ILE A 44 2.10 12.29 12.24
N LEU A 45 3.39 12.01 12.06
CA LEU A 45 3.90 10.99 11.12
C LEU A 45 3.68 9.56 11.62
N ARG A 46 3.90 9.25 12.90
CA ARG A 46 3.74 7.88 13.43
C ARG A 46 2.31 7.32 13.34
N PRO A 47 1.24 8.09 13.57
CA PRO A 47 -0.13 7.61 13.40
C PRO A 47 -0.58 7.47 11.94
N THR A 48 0.05 8.19 11.01
CA THR A 48 -0.29 8.16 9.58
C THR A 48 0.48 7.09 8.79
N LEU A 49 1.47 6.43 9.40
CA LEU A 49 2.23 5.33 8.78
C LEU A 49 1.35 4.15 8.34
N PRO A 50 0.42 3.61 9.16
CA PRO A 50 -0.41 2.47 8.74
C PRO A 50 -1.23 2.76 7.48
N THR A 51 -1.85 3.95 7.42
CA THR A 51 -2.65 4.39 6.27
C THR A 51 -1.82 4.55 5.00
N ASN A 52 -0.60 5.07 5.12
CA ASN A 52 0.30 5.23 3.98
C ASN A 52 0.77 3.89 3.41
N ILE A 53 1.13 2.94 4.28
CA ILE A 53 1.57 1.61 3.83
C ILE A 53 0.40 0.88 3.16
N THR A 54 -0.83 1.04 3.66
CA THR A 54 -2.05 0.47 3.03
C THR A 54 -2.38 1.06 1.68
N ASN A 55 -2.25 2.37 1.53
CA ASN A 55 -2.37 2.97 0.21
C ASN A 55 -1.26 2.49 -0.75
N PHE A 56 -0.04 2.29 -0.26
CA PHE A 56 1.07 1.78 -1.06
C PHE A 56 0.86 0.31 -1.49
N ALA A 57 0.36 -0.53 -0.59
CA ALA A 57 0.00 -1.92 -0.89
C ALA A 57 -1.10 -1.98 -1.97
N PHE A 58 -2.14 -1.17 -1.85
CA PHE A 58 -3.19 -1.07 -2.87
C PHE A 58 -2.66 -0.59 -4.22
N LEU A 59 -1.73 0.37 -4.23
CA LEU A 59 -1.09 0.83 -5.45
C LEU A 59 -0.29 -0.30 -6.11
N LEU A 60 0.51 -1.05 -5.34
CA LEU A 60 1.26 -2.21 -5.83
C LEU A 60 0.35 -3.27 -6.45
N ILE A 61 -0.76 -3.60 -5.79
CA ILE A 61 -1.78 -4.52 -6.34
C ILE A 61 -2.39 -3.95 -7.64
N GLY A 62 -2.62 -2.63 -7.69
CA GLY A 62 -3.08 -1.95 -8.90
C GLY A 62 -2.10 -2.06 -10.07
N VAL A 63 -0.79 -2.03 -9.81
CA VAL A 63 0.25 -2.20 -10.84
C VAL A 63 0.21 -3.61 -11.43
N TRP A 64 0.01 -4.64 -10.60
CA TRP A 64 -0.17 -6.02 -11.08
C TRP A 64 -1.31 -6.16 -12.09
N GLY A 65 -2.43 -5.45 -11.89
CA GLY A 65 -3.55 -5.43 -12.83
C GLY A 65 -3.25 -4.69 -14.14
N GLY A 66 -2.34 -3.71 -14.12
CA GLY A 66 -1.91 -2.97 -15.32
C GLY A 66 -0.79 -3.65 -16.11
N ALA A 67 -0.04 -4.57 -15.50
CA ALA A 67 1.14 -5.19 -16.08
C ALA A 67 0.91 -5.86 -17.45
N PRO A 68 -0.16 -6.64 -17.70
CA PRO A 68 -0.42 -7.23 -19.01
C PRO A 68 -0.61 -6.20 -20.13
N ILE A 69 -1.23 -5.06 -19.81
CA ILE A 69 -1.45 -3.96 -20.76
C ILE A 69 -0.12 -3.32 -21.13
N PHE A 70 0.73 -3.04 -20.13
CA PHE A 70 2.08 -2.51 -20.37
C PHE A 70 2.93 -3.46 -21.21
N GLU A 71 2.93 -4.76 -20.91
CA GLU A 71 3.66 -5.76 -21.69
C GLU A 71 3.17 -5.85 -23.14
N GLY A 72 1.85 -5.72 -23.36
CA GLY A 72 1.25 -5.70 -24.68
C GLY A 72 1.65 -4.47 -25.51
N VAL A 73 1.64 -3.27 -24.93
CA VAL A 73 1.98 -2.02 -25.62
C VAL A 73 3.48 -1.96 -25.97
N PHE A 74 4.35 -2.37 -25.04
CA PHE A 74 5.80 -2.28 -25.21
C PHE A 74 6.44 -3.52 -25.85
N ASN A 75 5.64 -4.53 -26.26
CA ASN A 75 6.13 -5.81 -26.79
C ASN A 75 7.17 -6.52 -25.88
N TRP A 76 7.09 -6.29 -24.57
CA TRP A 76 7.98 -6.95 -23.62
C TRP A 76 7.55 -8.42 -23.44
N PRO A 77 8.47 -9.39 -23.56
CA PRO A 77 8.13 -10.80 -23.38
C PRO A 77 7.88 -11.09 -21.89
N GLY A 78 6.60 -11.16 -21.49
CA GLY A 78 6.17 -11.46 -20.12
C GLY A 78 4.94 -12.38 -20.05
N LEU A 79 4.58 -12.74 -18.82
CA LEU A 79 3.46 -13.63 -18.52
C LEU A 79 2.10 -13.00 -18.84
N GLY A 80 1.98 -11.67 -18.68
CA GLY A 80 0.78 -10.94 -19.01
C GLY A 80 0.51 -10.96 -20.51
N ARG A 81 1.54 -10.69 -21.33
CA ARG A 81 1.46 -10.78 -22.80
C ARG A 81 1.11 -12.18 -23.28
N THR A 82 1.72 -13.20 -22.71
CA THR A 82 1.43 -14.62 -23.05
C THR A 82 -0.03 -14.95 -22.79
N THR A 83 -0.58 -14.45 -21.68
CA THR A 83 -2.00 -14.62 -21.33
C THR A 83 -2.93 -13.91 -22.32
N LEU A 84 -2.57 -12.70 -22.77
CA LEU A 84 -3.34 -11.96 -23.78
C LEU A 84 -3.35 -12.67 -25.15
N ILE A 85 -2.21 -13.24 -25.56
CA ILE A 85 -2.11 -14.02 -26.80
C ILE A 85 -2.92 -15.31 -26.70
N ALA A 86 -2.79 -16.05 -25.60
CA ALA A 86 -3.56 -17.26 -25.35
C ALA A 86 -5.07 -17.01 -25.31
N ALA A 87 -5.50 -15.87 -24.74
CA ALA A 87 -6.89 -15.43 -24.77
C ALA A 87 -7.40 -15.19 -26.20
N GLY A 88 -6.57 -14.63 -27.09
CA GLY A 88 -6.91 -14.47 -28.51
C GLY A 88 -6.97 -15.78 -29.30
N LEU A 89 -6.20 -16.79 -28.88
CA LEU A 89 -6.16 -18.13 -29.49
C LEU A 89 -7.12 -19.13 -28.84
N PHE A 90 -7.88 -18.71 -27.80
CA PHE A 90 -8.75 -19.56 -26.98
C PHE A 90 -8.04 -20.80 -26.38
N ASP A 91 -6.73 -20.70 -26.16
CA ASP A 91 -5.94 -21.77 -25.55
C ASP A 91 -6.17 -21.77 -24.03
N THR A 92 -7.23 -22.49 -23.63
CA THR A 92 -7.70 -22.53 -22.24
C THR A 92 -6.66 -23.12 -21.28
N PRO A 93 -5.93 -24.21 -21.61
CA PRO A 93 -4.83 -24.71 -20.78
C PRO A 93 -3.77 -23.64 -20.46
N VAL A 94 -3.34 -22.87 -21.46
CA VAL A 94 -2.31 -21.83 -21.26
C VAL A 94 -2.84 -20.71 -20.38
N ILE A 95 -4.09 -20.26 -20.60
CA ILE A 95 -4.74 -19.22 -19.79
C ILE A 95 -4.79 -19.63 -18.31
N VAL A 96 -5.21 -20.86 -18.03
CA VAL A 96 -5.30 -21.37 -16.66
C VAL A 96 -3.90 -21.46 -16.04
N GLY A 97 -2.93 -22.00 -16.77
CA GLY A 97 -1.55 -22.12 -16.30
C GLY A 97 -0.92 -20.77 -15.94
N THR A 98 -1.04 -19.77 -16.82
CA THR A 98 -0.49 -18.44 -16.56
C THR A 98 -1.22 -17.71 -15.44
N THR A 99 -2.54 -17.89 -15.32
CA THR A 99 -3.34 -17.32 -14.22
C THR A 99 -2.90 -17.86 -12.87
N VAL A 100 -2.65 -19.17 -12.76
CA VAL A 100 -2.16 -19.79 -11.53
C VAL A 100 -0.78 -19.24 -11.15
N ILE A 101 0.14 -19.10 -12.12
CA ILE A 101 1.46 -18.49 -11.87
C ILE A 101 1.31 -17.04 -11.39
N PHE A 102 0.43 -16.26 -12.03
CA PHE A 102 0.13 -14.88 -11.62
C PHE A 102 -0.40 -14.82 -10.18
N ALA A 103 -1.29 -15.74 -9.81
CA ALA A 103 -1.83 -15.82 -8.45
C ALA A 103 -0.73 -16.09 -7.42
N TYR A 104 0.20 -17.00 -7.70
CA TYR A 104 1.33 -17.25 -6.80
C TYR A 104 2.26 -16.04 -6.66
N LEU A 105 2.57 -15.35 -7.75
CA LEU A 105 3.42 -14.15 -7.72
C LEU A 105 2.75 -13.00 -6.94
N LEU A 106 1.44 -12.81 -7.12
CA LEU A 106 0.66 -11.84 -6.37
C LEU A 106 0.66 -12.21 -4.88
N ALA A 107 0.41 -13.48 -4.55
CA ALA A 107 0.45 -13.96 -3.16
C ALA A 107 1.82 -13.72 -2.52
N LEU A 108 2.92 -13.97 -3.24
CA LEU A 108 4.27 -13.70 -2.76
C LEU A 108 4.51 -12.20 -2.54
N THR A 109 3.96 -11.34 -3.41
CA THR A 109 4.06 -9.88 -3.25
C THR A 109 3.30 -9.40 -2.02
N VAL A 110 2.07 -9.89 -1.81
CA VAL A 110 1.27 -9.56 -0.62
C VAL A 110 1.96 -10.07 0.65
N PHE A 111 2.51 -11.27 0.62
CA PHE A 111 3.28 -11.81 1.74
C PHE A 111 4.52 -10.96 2.08
N LEU A 112 5.26 -10.50 1.07
CA LEU A 112 6.37 -9.56 1.26
C LEU A 112 5.90 -8.22 1.85
N LEU A 113 4.75 -7.72 1.38
CA LEU A 113 4.14 -6.52 1.93
C LEU A 113 3.84 -6.71 3.41
N ASP A 114 3.18 -7.80 3.81
CA ASP A 114 2.87 -8.11 5.21
C ASP A 114 4.12 -8.16 6.09
N PHE A 115 5.24 -8.69 5.56
CA PHE A 115 6.53 -8.66 6.26
C PHE A 115 7.08 -7.23 6.41
N VAL A 116 7.00 -6.42 5.35
CA VAL A 116 7.38 -4.99 5.40
C VAL A 116 6.50 -4.24 6.40
N TYR A 117 5.20 -4.51 6.44
CA TYR A 117 4.30 -3.98 7.46
C TYR A 117 4.74 -4.32 8.87
N ALA A 118 5.04 -5.59 9.14
CA ALA A 118 5.48 -6.04 10.46
C ALA A 118 6.79 -5.37 10.90
N LEU A 119 7.69 -5.05 9.96
CA LEU A 119 8.94 -4.35 10.24
C LEU A 119 8.73 -2.84 10.48
N VAL A 120 7.86 -2.21 9.69
CA VAL A 120 7.63 -0.76 9.73
C VAL A 120 6.67 -0.36 10.85
N ASP A 121 5.79 -1.25 11.32
CA ASP A 121 4.83 -0.96 12.38
C ASP A 121 5.30 -1.46 13.77
N PRO A 122 5.97 -0.61 14.58
CA PRO A 122 6.32 -0.92 15.97
C PRO A 122 5.12 -0.90 16.93
N ARG A 123 3.89 -0.62 16.49
CA ARG A 123 2.70 -0.59 17.38
C ARG A 123 2.32 -1.97 17.91
N VAL A 124 2.67 -3.06 17.23
CA VAL A 124 2.41 -4.44 17.71
C VAL A 124 3.15 -4.73 19.02
N LYS A 125 4.16 -3.93 19.40
CA LYS A 125 4.95 -4.12 20.62
C LYS A 125 4.51 -3.34 21.85
N ILE A 126 3.41 -2.58 21.81
CA ILE A 126 2.88 -1.88 23.00
C ILE A 126 1.42 -2.28 23.21
N GLY A 127 1.24 -3.55 23.53
CA GLY A 127 0.05 -4.09 24.20
C GLY A 127 0.40 -4.60 25.60
N SER A 128 1.25 -3.87 26.34
CA SER A 128 1.68 -4.23 27.70
C SER A 128 1.27 -3.20 28.76
N GLU A 129 0.09 -2.58 28.64
CA GLU A 129 -0.53 -1.89 29.77
C GLU A 129 -1.99 -2.31 29.87
N GLY A 130 -2.17 -3.33 30.71
CA GLY A 130 -3.45 -3.89 31.09
C GLY A 130 -3.29 -5.09 32.04
N SER A 131 -2.13 -5.24 32.68
CA SER A 131 -1.98 -6.10 33.85
C SER A 131 -2.10 -5.25 35.11
N SER A 132 -3.09 -5.62 35.92
CA SER A 132 -3.28 -5.25 37.33
C SER A 132 -3.97 -3.91 37.60
N GLN A 133 -5.21 -4.06 38.10
CA GLN A 133 -5.78 -3.43 39.30
C GLN A 133 -5.52 -1.95 39.55
#